data_AF-A0A7X3HEG2-F1
#
_entry.id   AF-A0A7X3HEG2-F1
#
_cell.length_a   1.000
_cell.length_b   1.000
_cell.length_c   1.000
_cell.angle_alpha   90.00
_cell.angle_beta   90.00
_cell.angle_gamma   90.00
#
_symmetry.space_group_name_H-M   'P 1'
#
loop_
_entity.id
_entity.type
_entity.pdbx_description
1 polymer ?
#
loop_
_entity_poly.entity_id
_entity_poly.type
_entity_poly.pdbx_seq_one_letter_code
_entity_poly.pdbx_strand_id
1 'polypeptide(L)' 'MTPIYKKGHKEDPGNYRPVRLTLVPGKVMERIISGTIMDQLKVNQGIRPSQHGFTNGRSCLTNVISFYD' A
#
# COMPACT_ATOMS: atom_id res chain seq x y z
N MET A 1 1.64 10.19 -18.74
CA MET A 1 2.00 9.37 -17.57
C MET A 1 3.44 9.71 -17.20
N THR A 2 3.68 10.29 -16.03
CA THR A 2 5.04 10.69 -15.64
C THR A 2 5.59 9.66 -14.66
N PRO A 3 6.60 8.87 -15.04
CA PRO A 3 7.16 7.88 -14.14
C PRO A 3 7.97 8.57 -13.04
N ILE A 4 7.98 7.98 -11.85
CA ILE A 4 8.71 8.49 -10.69
C ILE A 4 10.10 7.84 -10.67
N TYR A 5 11.14 8.67 -10.71
CA TYR A 5 12.51 8.23 -10.54
C TYR A 5 12.72 7.61 -9.15
N LYS A 6 13.32 6.41 -9.08
CA LYS A 6 13.61 5.70 -7.82
C LYS A 6 15.03 6.00 -7.32
N LYS A 7 16.06 5.51 -8.01
CA LYS A 7 17.49 5.60 -7.66
C LYS A 7 18.36 5.13 -8.84
N GLY A 8 19.66 5.39 -8.85
CA GLY A 8 20.60 4.90 -9.88
C GLY A 8 20.92 5.92 -10.98
N HIS A 9 21.15 5.44 -12.20
CA HIS A 9 21.41 6.31 -13.35
C HIS A 9 20.09 6.77 -13.99
N LYS A 10 19.94 8.07 -14.25
CA LYS A 10 18.68 8.64 -14.78
C LYS A 10 18.40 8.25 -16.24
N GLU A 11 19.39 7.77 -16.97
CA GLU A 11 19.19 7.35 -18.37
C GLU A 11 18.73 5.91 -18.50
N ASP A 12 18.87 5.11 -17.44
CA ASP A 12 18.39 3.74 -17.42
C ASP A 12 16.88 3.71 -17.09
N PRO A 13 16.03 3.25 -18.02
CA PRO A 13 14.57 3.19 -17.82
C PRO A 13 14.16 2.31 -16.63
N GLY A 14 14.98 1.33 -16.24
CA GLY A 14 14.74 0.44 -15.09
C GLY A 14 14.71 1.18 -13.75
N ASN A 15 15.31 2.37 -13.70
CA ASN A 15 15.38 3.21 -12.49
C ASN A 15 14.12 4.04 -12.25
N TYR A 16 13.08 3.84 -13.05
CA TYR A 16 11.81 4.56 -12.98
C TYR A 16 10.65 3.63 -12.59
N ARG A 17 9.70 4.15 -11.81
CA ARG A 17 8.43 3.49 -11.52
C ARG A 17 7.31 4.16 -12.30
N PRO A 18 6.61 3.46 -13.20
CA PRO A 18 5.35 3.97 -13.72
C PRO A 18 4.33 4.09 -12.58
N VAL A 19 3.64 5.22 -12.50
CA VAL A 19 2.55 5.44 -11.53
C VAL A 19 1.29 5.86 -12.27
N ARG A 20 0.16 5.26 -11.89
CA ARG A 20 -1.16 5.68 -12.37
C ARG A 20 -1.61 6.88 -11.55
N LEU A 21 -1.73 8.03 -12.20
CA LEU A 21 -2.35 9.21 -11.61
C LEU A 21 -3.84 9.17 -11.95
N THR A 22 -4.68 8.93 -10.96
CA THR A 22 -6.13 9.12 -11.08
C THR A 22 -6.48 10.59 -10.80
N LEU A 23 -7.59 11.06 -11.38
CA LEU A 23 -8.14 12.37 -11.06
C LEU A 23 -8.51 12.44 -9.57
N VAL A 24 -8.59 13.65 -9.02
CA VAL A 24 -8.95 13.87 -7.61
C VAL A 24 -10.25 13.12 -7.23
N PRO A 25 -11.34 13.16 -8.01
CA PRO A 25 -12.54 12.38 -7.69
C PRO A 25 -12.28 10.87 -7.65
N GLY A 26 -11.41 10.35 -8.53
CA GLY A 26 -11.01 8.94 -8.54
C GLY A 26 -10.28 8.54 -7.26
N LYS A 27 -9.34 9.36 -6.79
CA LYS A 27 -8.65 9.14 -5.51
C LYS A 27 -9.60 9.17 -4.30
N VAL A 28 -10.58 10.06 -4.32
CA VAL A 28 -11.59 10.15 -3.26
C VAL A 28 -12.43 8.87 -3.26
N MET A 29 -12.89 8.41 -4.42
CA MET A 29 -13.67 7.17 -4.54
C MET A 29 -12.87 5.94 -4.10
N GLU A 30 -11.60 5.84 -4.51
CA GLU A 30 -10.69 4.77 -4.07
C GLU A 30 -10.58 4.71 -2.54
N ARG A 31 -10.47 5.87 -1.88
CA ARG A 31 -10.38 5.95 -0.42
C ARG A 31 -11.68 5.52 0.27
N ILE A 32 -12.83 5.91 -0.26
CA ILE A 32 -14.15 5.51 0.27
C ILE A 32 -14.31 4.00 0.17
N ILE A 33 -14.11 3.42 -1.02
CA ILE A 33 -14.24 1.98 -1.27
C ILE A 33 -13.26 1.19 -0.37
N SER A 34 -11.99 1.60 -0.33
CA SER A 34 -10.97 0.94 0.48
C SER A 34 -11.32 0.96 1.98
N GLY A 35 -11.85 2.08 2.49
CA GLY A 35 -12.33 2.19 3.86
C GLY A 35 -13.43 1.18 4.17
N THR A 36 -14.47 1.13 3.34
CA THR A 36 -15.59 0.18 3.52
C THR A 36 -15.11 -1.28 3.50
N ILE A 37 -14.21 -1.64 2.58
CA ILE A 37 -13.65 -3.00 2.50
C ILE A 37 -12.85 -3.32 3.77
N MET A 38 -12.01 -2.40 4.24
CA MET A 38 -11.23 -2.58 5.47
C MET A 38 -12.12 -2.80 6.69
N ASP A 39 -13.22 -2.06 6.82
CA ASP A 39 -14.13 -2.21 7.95
C ASP A 39 -14.83 -3.57 7.93
N GLN A 40 -15.30 -4.01 6.76
CA GLN A 40 -15.88 -5.36 6.60
C GLN A 40 -14.89 -6.47 6.90
N LEU A 41 -13.64 -6.34 6.45
CA LEU A 41 -12.61 -7.35 6.72
C LEU A 41 -12.21 -7.41 8.20
N LYS A 42 -12.30 -6.30 8.94
CA LYS A 42 -12.08 -6.30 10.39
C LYS A 42 -13.22 -6.99 11.14
N VAL A 43 -14.48 -6.64 10.83
CA VAL A 43 -15.66 -7.23 11.48
C VAL A 43 -15.71 -8.74 11.27
N ASN A 44 -15.40 -9.20 10.05
CA ASN A 44 -15.46 -10.61 9.70
C ASN A 44 -14.15 -11.37 9.99
N GLN A 45 -13.18 -10.76 10.69
CA GLN A 45 -11.85 -11.35 10.97
C GLN A 45 -11.14 -11.87 9.70
N GLY A 46 -11.38 -11.24 8.55
CA GLY A 46 -10.81 -11.62 7.26
C GLY A 46 -9.33 -11.28 7.10
N ILE A 47 -8.77 -10.48 8.01
CA ILE A 47 -7.34 -10.15 8.05
C ILE A 47 -6.62 -11.08 9.03
N ARG A 48 -5.63 -11.82 8.54
CA ARG A 48 -4.82 -12.70 9.38
C ARG A 48 -4.01 -11.91 10.42
N PRO A 49 -3.84 -12.41 11.66
CA PRO A 49 -3.02 -11.75 12.67
C PRO A 49 -1.57 -11.52 12.27
N SER A 50 -1.01 -12.27 11.32
CA SER A 50 0.35 -12.05 10.79
C SER A 50 0.42 -11.04 9.65
N GLN A 51 -0.71 -10.60 9.07
CA GLN A 51 -0.71 -9.65 7.96
C GLN A 51 -0.37 -8.24 8.46
N HIS A 52 0.75 -7.71 8.02
CA HIS A 52 1.24 -6.37 8.40
C HIS A 52 1.08 -5.31 7.31
N GLY A 53 1.09 -5.74 6.03
CA GLY A 53 0.94 -4.84 4.91
C GLY A 53 -0.47 -4.25 4.84
N PHE A 54 -0.55 -2.93 4.65
CA PHE A 54 -1.80 -2.19 4.42
C PHE A 54 -2.83 -2.28 5.56
N THR A 55 -2.37 -2.56 6.78
CA THR A 55 -3.20 -2.62 7.99
C THR A 55 -2.81 -1.51 8.96
N ASN A 56 -3.79 -0.93 9.67
CA ASN A 56 -3.54 0.13 10.64
C ASN A 56 -2.71 -0.38 11.83
N GLY A 57 -1.80 0.45 12.34
CA GLY A 57 -1.02 0.16 13.56
C GLY A 57 0.10 -0.88 13.38
N ARG A 58 0.39 -1.30 12.14
CA ARG A 58 1.40 -2.31 11.82
C ARG A 58 2.40 -1.74 10.81
N SER A 59 3.67 -2.11 10.96
CA SER A 59 4.76 -1.64 10.10
C SER A 59 5.64 -2.81 9.63
N CYS A 60 6.56 -2.53 8.70
CA CYS A 60 7.58 -3.52 8.32
C CYS A 60 8.45 -3.93 9.52
N LEU A 61 8.70 -3.00 10.45
CA LEU A 61 9.50 -3.27 11.65
C LEU A 61 8.74 -4.19 12.61
N THR A 62 7.45 -3.92 12.87
CA THR A 62 6.66 -4.81 13.73
C THR A 62 6.46 -6.18 13.11
N ASN A 63 6.44 -6.26 11.76
CA ASN A 63 6.41 -7.53 11.04
C ASN A 63 7.67 -8.37 11.29
N VAL A 64 8.85 -7.73 11.25
CA VAL A 64 10.13 -8.40 11.52
C VAL A 64 10.17 -8.88 12.97
N ILE A 65 9.78 -8.03 13.94
CA ILE A 65 9.71 -8.43 15.36
C ILE A 65 8.77 -9.64 15.53
N SER A 66 7.56 -9.58 14.97
CA SER A 66 6.56 -10.67 15.07
C SER A 66 6.97 -11.98 14.40
N PHE A 67 8.04 -12.01 13.61
CA PHE A 67 8.58 -13.23 13.02
C PHE A 67 9.55 -13.95 13.95
N TYR A 68 10.22 -13.20 14.83
CA TYR A 68 11.21 -13.73 15.76
C TYR A 68 10.67 -13.93 17.19
N ASP A 69 9.56 -13.28 17.52
CA ASP A 69 8.73 -13.60 18.70
C ASP A 69 7.91 -14.88 18.47
#